data_AF-A0A2A2EN59-F1
#
_entry.id   AF-A0A2A2EN59-F1
#
_cell.length_a   1.000
_cell.length_b   1.000
_cell.length_c   1.000
_cell.angle_alpha   90.00
_cell.angle_beta   90.00
_cell.angle_gamma   90.00
#
_symmetry.space_group_name_H-M   'P 1'
#
loop_
_entity.id
_entity.type
_entity.pdbx_description
1 polymer ?
#
loop_
_entity_poly.entity_id
_entity_poly.type
_entity_poly.pdbx_seq_one_letter_code
_entity_poly.pdbx_strand_id
1 'polypeptide(L)' 'MSTPLQGRILVTIEPWAGSRHAARAWYQSHPIAALGNVTAAALVAEGRGEDVLRFLNHIEAGGFA' A
#
# COMPACT_ATOMS: atom_id res chain seq x y z
N MET A 1 16.60 4.95 3.66
CA MET A 1 15.92 6.05 2.93
C MET A 1 14.71 5.47 2.17
N SER A 2 13.61 5.17 2.87
CA SER A 2 12.42 4.49 2.29
C SER A 2 11.35 5.44 1.72
N THR A 3 11.63 6.75 1.72
CA THR A 3 10.73 7.84 1.32
C THR A 3 10.14 7.76 -0.10
N PRO A 4 10.86 7.34 -1.16
CA PRO A 4 10.28 7.33 -2.51
C PRO A 4 9.21 6.24 -2.67
N LEU A 5 9.35 5.12 -1.97
CA LEU A 5 8.46 3.97 -2.12
C LEU A 5 7.11 4.19 -1.42
N GLN A 6 7.15 4.77 -0.23
CA GLN A 6 5.93 5.22 0.46
C GLN A 6 5.12 6.16 -0.42
N GLY A 7 5.79 7.10 -1.12
CA GLY A 7 5.14 8.03 -2.04
C GLY A 7 4.33 7.32 -3.12
N ARG A 8 4.90 6.30 -3.76
CA ARG A 8 4.26 5.48 -4.80
C ARG A 8 3.02 4.75 -4.26
N ILE A 9 3.15 4.08 -3.12
CA ILE A 9 2.04 3.36 -2.47
C ILE A 9 0.88 4.31 -2.18
N LEU A 10 1.18 5.50 -1.62
CA LEU A 10 0.15 6.50 -1.32
C LEU A 10 -0.54 7.03 -2.58
N VAL A 11 0.18 7.20 -3.69
CA VAL A 11 -0.43 7.60 -4.98
C VAL A 11 -1.33 6.49 -5.54
N THR A 12 -0.93 5.22 -5.43
CA THR A 12 -1.73 4.09 -5.90
C THR A 12 -3.04 3.94 -5.12
N ILE A 13 -3.01 4.11 -3.81
CA ILE A 13 -4.19 3.89 -2.95
C ILE A 13 -5.12 5.11 -2.86
N GLU A 14 -4.62 6.32 -3.15
CA GLU A 14 -5.37 7.57 -2.99
C GLU A 14 -6.70 7.62 -3.78
N PRO A 15 -6.79 7.14 -5.03
CA PRO A 15 -8.07 7.03 -5.74
C PRO A 15 -9.08 6.12 -5.04
N TRP A 16 -8.64 5.06 -4.36
CA TRP A 16 -9.53 4.14 -3.63
C TRP A 16 -9.90 4.67 -2.25
N ALA A 17 -8.98 5.37 -1.60
CA ALA A 17 -9.17 5.94 -0.27
C ALA A 17 -9.93 7.29 -0.29
N GLY A 18 -10.02 7.95 -1.46
CA GLY A 18 -10.74 9.20 -1.67
C GLY A 18 -10.01 10.47 -1.21
N SER A 19 -8.85 10.36 -0.57
CA SER A 19 -7.97 11.51 -0.27
C SER A 19 -6.56 11.07 0.15
N ARG A 20 -5.58 11.97 0.05
CA ARG A 20 -4.22 11.77 0.58
C ARG A 20 -4.19 11.44 2.07
N HIS A 21 -5.08 12.03 2.86
CA HIS A 21 -5.16 11.78 4.29
C HIS A 21 -5.67 10.36 4.57
N ALA A 22 -6.74 9.94 3.89
CA ALA A 22 -7.26 8.58 3.99
C ALA A 22 -6.27 7.53 3.48
N ALA A 23 -5.54 7.82 2.39
CA ALA A 23 -4.45 6.98 1.90
C ALA A 23 -3.37 6.77 2.96
N ARG A 24 -2.99 7.83 3.68
CA ARG A 24 -2.01 7.75 4.76
C ARG A 24 -2.57 6.98 5.96
N ALA A 25 -3.84 7.17 6.31
CA ALA A 25 -4.50 6.40 7.36
C ALA A 25 -4.45 4.90 7.02
N TRP A 26 -4.88 4.50 5.82
CA TRP A 26 -4.80 3.11 5.35
C TRP A 26 -3.37 2.56 5.42
N TYR A 27 -2.38 3.31 4.92
CA TYR A 27 -0.97 2.90 4.92
C TYR A 27 -0.44 2.57 6.33
N GLN A 28 -0.94 3.27 7.35
CA GLN A 28 -0.48 3.13 8.74
C GLN A 28 -1.29 2.14 9.56
N SER A 29 -2.59 1.99 9.29
CA SER A 29 -3.52 1.26 10.17
C SER A 29 -4.13 0.01 9.55
N HIS A 30 -4.06 -0.18 8.23
CA HIS A 30 -4.73 -1.29 7.58
C HIS A 30 -3.78 -2.49 7.38
N PRO A 31 -3.98 -3.62 8.08
CA PRO A 31 -3.16 -4.80 7.88
C PRO A 31 -3.50 -5.47 6.55
N ILE A 32 -2.47 -5.92 5.83
CA ILE A 32 -2.61 -6.62 4.56
C ILE A 32 -2.53 -8.12 4.83
N ALA A 33 -3.68 -8.80 4.86
CA ALA A 33 -3.77 -10.23 5.17
C ALA A 33 -2.86 -11.09 4.27
N ALA A 34 -2.82 -10.80 2.98
CA ALA A 34 -2.00 -11.52 2.00
C ALA A 34 -0.48 -11.36 2.22
N LEU A 35 -0.04 -10.36 2.98
CA LEU A 35 1.36 -10.06 3.25
C LEU A 35 1.75 -10.30 4.71
N GLY A 36 1.08 -11.26 5.37
CA GLY A 36 1.37 -11.64 6.76
C GLY A 36 0.59 -10.83 7.81
N ASN A 37 -0.52 -10.20 7.40
CA ASN A 37 -1.41 -9.46 8.29
C ASN A 37 -0.72 -8.28 9.01
N VAL A 38 0.17 -7.59 8.30
CA VAL A 38 0.89 -6.40 8.78
C VAL A 38 0.59 -5.19 7.90
N THR A 39 0.82 -3.98 8.43
CA THR A 39 0.52 -2.74 7.71
C THR A 39 1.56 -2.44 6.63
N ALA A 40 1.17 -1.67 5.61
CA ALA A 40 2.08 -1.22 4.57
C ALA A 40 3.28 -0.44 5.15
N ALA A 41 3.05 0.36 6.20
CA ALA A 41 4.12 1.06 6.91
C ALA A 41 5.17 0.13 7.52
N ALA A 42 4.74 -0.96 8.17
CA ALA A 42 5.64 -1.96 8.74
C ALA A 42 6.45 -2.66 7.64
N LEU A 43 5.79 -3.09 6.56
CA LEU A 43 6.46 -3.73 5.42
C LEU A 43 7.50 -2.82 4.77
N VAL A 44 7.21 -1.52 4.61
CA VAL A 44 8.18 -0.56 4.07
C VAL A 44 9.37 -0.35 5.00
N ALA A 45 9.15 -0.34 6.32
CA ALA A 45 10.23 -0.27 7.30
C ALA A 45 11.14 -1.50 7.26
N GLU A 46 10.59 -2.67 6.95
CA GLU A 46 11.32 -3.94 6.73
C GLU A 46 11.99 -4.04 5.34
N GLY A 47 11.86 -3.03 4.47
CA GLY A 47 12.38 -3.07 3.10
C GLY A 47 11.54 -3.88 2.11
N ARG A 48 10.34 -4.31 2.51
CA ARG A 48 9.40 -5.15 1.74
C ARG A 48 8.30 -4.37 1.03
N GLY A 49 8.45 -3.06 0.87
CA GLY A 49 7.36 -2.26 0.29
C GLY A 49 7.10 -2.52 -1.21
N GLU A 50 8.04 -3.09 -1.97
CA GLU A 50 7.79 -3.50 -3.36
C GLU A 50 6.75 -4.65 -3.40
N ASP A 51 6.67 -5.49 -2.36
CA ASP A 51 5.62 -6.50 -2.23
C ASP A 51 4.23 -5.86 -2.08
N VAL A 52 4.16 -4.72 -1.36
CA VAL A 52 2.92 -3.93 -1.23
C VAL A 52 2.48 -3.38 -2.58
N LEU A 53 3.39 -2.80 -3.36
CA LEU A 53 3.07 -2.28 -4.70
C LEU A 53 2.61 -3.39 -5.64
N ARG A 54 3.30 -4.54 -5.63
CA ARG A 54 2.89 -5.70 -6.43
C ARG A 54 1.50 -6.20 -6.05
N PHE A 55 1.19 -6.25 -4.75
CA PHE A 55 -0.13 -6.63 -4.26
C PHE A 55 -1.22 -5.65 -4.72
N LEU A 56 -0.99 -4.34 -4.61
CA LEU A 56 -1.95 -3.33 -5.06
C LEU A 56 -2.19 -3.41 -6.57
N ASN A 57 -1.13 -3.52 -7.37
CA ASN A 57 -1.24 -3.68 -8.82
C ASN A 57 -1.99 -4.97 -9.21
N HIS A 58 -1.83 -6.05 -8.44
CA HIS A 58 -2.56 -7.30 -8.67
C HIS A 58 -4.07 -7.13 -8.41
N ILE A 59 -4.46 -6.41 -7.35
CA ILE A 59 -5.87 -6.08 -7.09
C ILE A 59 -6.45 -5.24 -8.23
N GLU A 60 -5.72 -4.22 -8.67
CA GLU A 60 -6.14 -3.35 -9.77
C GLU A 60 -6.34 -4.14 -11.07
N ALA A 61 -5.41 -5.05 -11.39
CA ALA A 61 -5.51 -5.92 -12.56
C ALA A 61 -6.64 -6.95 -12.46
N GLY A 62 -7.00 -7.39 -11.25
CA GLY A 62 -8.11 -8.32 -11.01
C GLY A 62 -9.50 -7.69 -11.02
N GLY A 63 -9.60 -6.36 -11.01
CA GLY A 63 -10.86 -5.60 -10.99
C GLY A 63 -11.51 -5.36 -12.35
N PHE A 64 -10.89 -5.82 -13.45
CA PHE A 64 -11.39 -5.71 -14.83
C PHE A 64 -11.75 -7.08 -15.45
N ALA A 65 -12.38 -7.97 -14.67
CA ALA A 65 -12.97 -9.22 -15.20
C ALA A 65 -14.49 -9.14 -15.21
#